data_AF-A0A7R9V015-F1
#
_entry.id   AF-A0A7R9V015-F1
#
_cell.length_a   1.000
_cell.length_b   1.000
_cell.length_c   1.000
_cell.angle_alpha   90.00
_cell.angle_beta   90.00
_cell.angle_gamma   90.00
#
_symmetry.space_group_name_H-M   'P 1'
#
loop_
_entity.id
_entity.type
_entity.pdbx_description
1 polymer ?
#
loop_
_entity_poly.entity_id
_entity_poly.type
_entity_poly.pdbx_seq_one_letter_code
_entity_poly.pdbx_strand_id
1 'polypeptide(L)'
;AHKEIIDAADVVVLSRGNLGVALAPEKVFLAQKLLVRAAGIGGKPVFVSRVVDSMTEAPRPTRAEATDVANLVLDGADGIVLGSETFRGSYPVEAATFISDICRSAEECFSASTFYQMQMETLGAYALHPDMSKSEALASSAVRAAGKMDAKLIIVFTVTGNTARMLSKYKPSQPVLCVVCPTSSAAQYSSSRRRASIGSANGASMKRSSSVAAFKEGTL
;
A
#
# COMPACT_ATOMS: atom_id res chain seq x y z
N ALA A 1 -20.47 7.80 -12.99
CA ALA A 1 -20.43 8.25 -11.57
C ALA A 1 -19.18 7.76 -10.83
N HIS A 2 -19.15 6.58 -10.17
CA HIS A 2 -17.99 6.21 -9.33
C HIS A 2 -16.68 6.03 -10.13
N LYS A 3 -16.76 5.50 -11.37
CA LYS A 3 -15.59 5.33 -12.25
C LYS A 3 -14.92 6.67 -12.60
N GLU A 4 -15.70 7.68 -12.97
CA GLU A 4 -15.18 9.04 -13.26
C GLU A 4 -14.44 9.64 -12.06
N ILE A 5 -14.97 9.44 -10.84
CA ILE A 5 -14.32 9.92 -9.61
C ILE A 5 -13.01 9.18 -9.36
N ILE A 6 -13.00 7.85 -9.52
CA ILE A 6 -11.79 7.02 -9.34
C ILE A 6 -10.72 7.42 -10.35
N ASP A 7 -11.10 7.63 -11.62
CA ASP A 7 -10.16 7.98 -12.69
C ASP A 7 -9.51 9.35 -12.41
N ALA A 8 -10.28 10.32 -11.91
CA ALA A 8 -9.80 11.66 -11.55
C ALA A 8 -9.03 11.71 -10.21
N ALA A 9 -9.21 10.73 -9.31
CA ALA A 9 -8.58 10.72 -7.99
C ALA A 9 -7.14 10.19 -8.03
N ASP A 10 -6.28 10.69 -7.14
CA ASP A 10 -4.95 10.10 -6.91
C ASP A 10 -4.98 8.92 -5.95
N VAL A 11 -5.90 8.97 -4.97
CA VAL A 11 -6.09 8.01 -3.89
C VAL A 11 -7.57 7.92 -3.58
N VAL A 12 -8.05 6.71 -3.26
CA VAL A 12 -9.43 6.47 -2.83
C VAL A 12 -9.43 6.13 -1.34
N VAL A 13 -10.16 6.91 -0.54
CA VAL A 13 -10.34 6.63 0.89
C VAL A 13 -11.81 6.28 1.15
N LEU A 14 -12.06 5.04 1.58
CA LEU A 14 -13.38 4.55 1.91
C LEU A 14 -13.66 4.76 3.40
N SER A 15 -14.62 5.63 3.68
CA SER A 15 -15.17 5.80 5.03
C SER A 15 -16.41 4.94 5.17
N ARG A 16 -16.29 3.84 5.91
CA ARG A 16 -17.43 2.97 6.23
C ARG A 16 -18.51 3.68 7.04
N GLY A 17 -18.10 4.63 7.90
CA GLY A 17 -19.04 5.48 8.64
C GLY A 17 -19.94 6.28 7.70
N ASN A 18 -19.37 6.87 6.65
CA ASN A 18 -20.14 7.65 5.68
C ASN A 18 -20.97 6.74 4.75
N LEU A 19 -20.41 5.60 4.33
CA LEU A 19 -21.12 4.61 3.52
C LEU A 19 -22.34 4.04 4.25
N GLY A 20 -22.24 3.80 5.57
CA GLY A 20 -23.34 3.29 6.39
C GLY A 20 -24.47 4.30 6.63
N VAL A 21 -24.23 5.60 6.45
CA VAL A 21 -25.28 6.63 6.47
C VAL A 21 -26.02 6.68 5.12
N ALA A 22 -25.31 6.46 4.01
CA ALA A 22 -25.86 6.58 2.67
C ALA A 22 -26.53 5.30 2.14
N LEU A 23 -26.16 4.13 2.66
CA LEU A 23 -26.61 2.82 2.17
C LEU A 23 -27.23 2.01 3.30
N ALA A 24 -28.14 1.10 2.94
CA ALA A 24 -28.64 0.09 3.86
C ALA A 24 -27.48 -0.77 4.40
N PRO A 25 -27.47 -1.16 5.70
CA PRO A 25 -26.36 -1.88 6.32
C PRO A 25 -25.90 -3.12 5.56
N GLU A 26 -26.86 -3.90 5.03
CA GLU A 26 -26.63 -5.11 4.25
C GLU A 26 -26.05 -4.84 2.86
N LYS A 27 -25.98 -3.59 2.40
CA LYS A 27 -25.38 -3.20 1.11
C LYS A 27 -24.01 -2.57 1.24
N VAL A 28 -23.57 -2.21 2.45
CA VAL A 28 -22.29 -1.54 2.69
C VAL A 28 -21.13 -2.42 2.22
N PHE A 29 -21.17 -3.72 2.51
CA PHE A 29 -20.12 -4.65 2.11
C PHE A 29 -20.00 -4.78 0.58
N LEU A 30 -21.15 -4.76 -0.14
CA LEU A 30 -21.18 -4.81 -1.60
C LEU A 30 -20.49 -3.58 -2.20
N ALA A 31 -20.85 -2.39 -1.70
CA ALA A 31 -20.25 -1.14 -2.15
C ALA A 31 -18.74 -1.11 -1.87
N GLN A 32 -18.32 -1.54 -0.68
CA GLN A 32 -16.91 -1.61 -0.30
C GLN A 32 -16.12 -2.51 -1.25
N LYS A 33 -16.53 -3.77 -1.44
CA LYS A 33 -15.83 -4.71 -2.32
C LYS A 33 -15.76 -4.21 -3.76
N LEU A 34 -16.85 -3.62 -4.26
CA LEU A 34 -16.88 -3.03 -5.59
C LEU A 34 -15.88 -1.88 -5.73
N LEU A 35 -15.88 -0.94 -4.77
CA LEU A 35 -15.02 0.24 -4.83
C LEU A 35 -13.53 -0.10 -4.66
N VAL A 36 -13.19 -1.01 -3.75
CA VAL A 36 -11.81 -1.51 -3.58
C VAL A 36 -11.33 -2.13 -4.89
N ARG A 37 -12.13 -3.02 -5.49
CA ARG A 37 -11.76 -3.66 -6.76
C ARG A 37 -11.66 -2.65 -7.90
N ALA A 38 -12.61 -1.74 -8.03
CA ALA A 38 -12.61 -0.73 -9.09
C ALA A 38 -11.38 0.19 -9.03
N ALA A 39 -11.00 0.62 -7.83
CA ALA A 39 -9.83 1.45 -7.64
C ALA A 39 -8.51 0.65 -7.83
N GLY A 40 -8.46 -0.61 -7.41
CA GLY A 40 -7.36 -1.52 -7.73
C GLY A 40 -7.15 -1.71 -9.25
N ILE A 41 -8.23 -1.91 -10.01
CA ILE A 41 -8.20 -1.98 -11.48
C ILE A 41 -7.71 -0.64 -12.07
N GLY A 42 -8.12 0.48 -11.49
CA GLY A 42 -7.64 1.82 -11.86
C GLY A 42 -6.18 2.10 -11.46
N GLY A 43 -5.53 1.21 -10.72
CA GLY A 43 -4.18 1.43 -10.18
C GLY A 43 -4.13 2.59 -9.15
N LYS A 44 -5.26 2.88 -8.51
CA LYS A 44 -5.40 3.93 -7.50
C LYS A 44 -5.27 3.30 -6.11
N PRO A 45 -4.37 3.79 -5.24
CA PRO A 45 -4.28 3.31 -3.88
C PRO A 45 -5.61 3.44 -3.14
N VAL A 46 -6.02 2.38 -2.43
CA VAL A 46 -7.27 2.32 -1.68
C VAL A 46 -7.01 2.17 -0.20
N PHE A 47 -7.50 3.11 0.58
CA PHE A 47 -7.44 3.07 2.03
C PHE A 47 -8.84 2.92 2.62
N VAL A 48 -8.96 2.15 3.69
CA VAL A 48 -10.24 1.97 4.40
C VAL A 48 -10.11 2.42 5.85
N SER A 49 -11.12 3.15 6.34
CA SER A 49 -11.15 3.70 7.70
C SER A 49 -12.32 3.15 8.52
N ARG A 50 -12.27 3.38 9.84
CA ARG A 50 -13.29 2.98 10.83
C ARG A 50 -13.50 1.47 10.89
N VAL A 51 -12.46 0.79 11.34
CA VAL A 51 -12.37 -0.69 11.36
C VAL A 51 -12.27 -1.28 12.77
N VAL A 52 -11.84 -0.52 13.78
CA VAL A 52 -11.62 -1.00 15.15
C VAL A 52 -12.10 0.01 16.20
N ASP A 53 -13.26 0.63 15.99
CA ASP A 53 -13.77 1.73 16.83
C ASP A 53 -13.77 1.37 18.34
N SER A 54 -13.98 0.10 18.69
CA SER A 54 -13.99 -0.37 20.09
C SER A 54 -12.66 -0.15 20.83
N MET A 55 -11.54 -0.10 20.11
CA MET A 55 -10.21 0.08 20.68
C MET A 55 -9.93 1.48 21.22
N THR A 56 -10.88 2.41 21.06
CA THR A 56 -10.83 3.72 21.73
C THR A 56 -10.84 3.55 23.25
N GLU A 57 -11.63 2.59 23.76
CA GLU A 57 -11.84 2.35 25.20
C GLU A 57 -11.34 0.96 25.65
N ALA A 58 -11.06 0.06 24.71
CA ALA A 58 -10.61 -1.30 24.99
C ALA A 58 -9.19 -1.58 24.45
N PRO A 59 -8.35 -2.33 25.18
CA PRO A 59 -6.99 -2.66 24.74
C PRO A 59 -6.95 -3.73 23.63
N ARG A 60 -8.10 -4.31 23.24
CA ARG A 60 -8.21 -5.36 22.22
C ARG A 60 -9.45 -5.15 21.36
N PRO A 61 -9.37 -5.42 20.05
CA PRO A 61 -10.54 -5.35 19.18
C PRO A 61 -11.48 -6.53 19.45
N THR A 62 -12.72 -6.39 19.00
CA THR A 62 -13.66 -7.51 18.95
C THR A 62 -13.26 -8.52 17.87
N ARG A 63 -13.74 -9.76 17.97
CA ARG A 63 -13.52 -10.78 16.92
C ARG A 63 -14.07 -10.34 15.56
N ALA A 64 -15.18 -9.61 15.57
CA ALA A 64 -15.78 -9.07 14.36
C ALA A 64 -14.87 -8.04 13.68
N GLU A 65 -14.36 -7.07 14.44
CA GLU A 65 -13.43 -6.05 13.92
C GLU A 65 -12.12 -6.68 13.42
N ALA A 66 -11.56 -7.65 14.15
CA ALA A 66 -10.35 -8.34 13.70
C ALA A 66 -10.57 -9.09 12.37
N THR A 67 -11.71 -9.78 12.22
CA THR A 67 -12.06 -10.49 10.98
C THR A 67 -12.35 -9.51 9.84
N ASP A 68 -12.93 -8.36 10.15
CA ASP A 68 -13.19 -7.29 9.19
C ASP A 68 -11.89 -6.68 8.63
N VAL A 69 -10.93 -6.39 9.50
CA VAL A 69 -9.56 -5.97 9.11
C VAL A 69 -8.89 -7.00 8.21
N ALA A 70 -8.95 -8.29 8.57
CA ALA A 70 -8.37 -9.35 7.75
C ALA A 70 -9.02 -9.42 6.35
N ASN A 71 -10.35 -9.33 6.27
CA ASN A 71 -11.07 -9.34 4.99
C ASN A 71 -10.72 -8.14 4.10
N LEU A 72 -10.45 -6.97 4.67
CA LEU A 72 -10.02 -5.79 3.91
C LEU A 72 -8.69 -6.01 3.20
N VAL A 73 -7.74 -6.66 3.88
CA VAL A 73 -6.46 -7.05 3.30
C VAL A 73 -6.66 -8.05 2.17
N LEU A 74 -7.50 -9.08 2.40
CA LEU A 74 -7.82 -10.09 1.38
C LEU A 74 -8.58 -9.53 0.17
N ASP A 75 -9.41 -8.49 0.38
CA ASP A 75 -10.08 -7.75 -0.70
C ASP A 75 -9.12 -6.90 -1.53
N GLY A 76 -7.87 -6.73 -1.07
CA GLY A 76 -6.81 -6.04 -1.79
C GLY A 76 -6.65 -4.56 -1.45
N ALA A 77 -7.18 -4.10 -0.30
CA ALA A 77 -6.91 -2.74 0.19
C ALA A 77 -5.39 -2.47 0.30
N ASP A 78 -4.98 -1.22 0.02
CA ASP A 78 -3.57 -0.81 0.12
C ASP A 78 -3.18 -0.37 1.53
N GLY A 79 -4.17 -0.02 2.35
CA GLY A 79 -3.91 0.29 3.74
C GLY A 79 -5.17 0.53 4.55
N ILE A 80 -4.95 0.59 5.86
CA ILE A 80 -5.98 0.84 6.86
C ILE A 80 -5.66 2.15 7.56
N VAL A 81 -6.65 3.01 7.68
CA VAL A 81 -6.53 4.33 8.32
C VAL A 81 -7.18 4.26 9.69
N LEU A 82 -6.37 4.48 10.72
CA LEU A 82 -6.82 4.59 12.10
C LEU A 82 -7.32 6.01 12.37
N GLY A 83 -8.43 6.12 13.08
CA GLY A 83 -9.09 7.38 13.37
C GLY A 83 -9.07 7.69 14.86
N SER A 84 -10.23 7.60 15.50
CA SER A 84 -10.38 7.93 16.92
C SER A 84 -9.51 7.08 17.84
N GLU A 85 -9.20 5.86 17.42
CA GLU A 85 -8.42 4.88 18.20
C GLU A 85 -6.99 5.36 18.44
N THR A 86 -6.41 6.10 17.50
CA THR A 86 -5.06 6.70 17.64
C THR A 86 -5.10 8.17 18.03
N PHE A 87 -6.15 8.90 17.67
CA PHE A 87 -6.26 10.33 17.95
C PHE A 87 -6.65 10.64 19.40
N ARG A 88 -7.65 9.91 19.94
CA ARG A 88 -8.21 10.15 21.28
C ARG A 88 -8.41 8.87 22.09
N GLY A 89 -8.00 7.72 21.57
CA GLY A 89 -8.14 6.43 22.22
C GLY A 89 -7.15 6.27 23.36
N SER A 90 -7.51 5.42 24.33
CA SER A 90 -6.67 5.09 25.47
C SER A 90 -5.52 4.15 25.11
N TYR A 91 -5.58 3.47 23.96
CA TYR A 91 -4.65 2.41 23.54
C TYR A 91 -4.12 2.58 22.10
N PRO A 92 -3.50 3.73 21.76
CA PRO A 92 -3.11 4.04 20.38
C PRO A 92 -2.01 3.13 19.83
N VAL A 93 -1.06 2.71 20.69
CA VAL A 93 0.06 1.85 20.29
C VAL A 93 -0.42 0.41 20.09
N GLU A 94 -1.28 -0.06 20.99
CA GLU A 94 -1.89 -1.38 20.93
C GLU A 94 -2.79 -1.49 19.70
N ALA A 95 -3.60 -0.47 19.39
CA ALA A 95 -4.42 -0.45 18.18
C ALA A 95 -3.58 -0.61 16.91
N ALA A 96 -2.49 0.17 16.79
CA ALA A 96 -1.57 0.05 15.65
C ALA A 96 -0.88 -1.32 15.59
N THR A 97 -0.46 -1.85 16.73
CA THR A 97 0.23 -3.16 16.82
C THR A 97 -0.70 -4.29 16.44
N PHE A 98 -1.90 -4.35 17.03
CA PHE A 98 -2.89 -5.39 16.72
C PHE A 98 -3.28 -5.40 15.25
N ILE A 99 -3.49 -4.23 14.65
CA ILE A 99 -3.83 -4.16 13.23
C ILE A 99 -2.67 -4.61 12.36
N SER A 100 -1.44 -4.21 12.71
CA SER A 100 -0.25 -4.70 11.99
C SER A 100 -0.15 -6.23 12.04
N ASP A 101 -0.45 -6.84 13.19
CA ASP A 101 -0.38 -8.30 13.35
C ASP A 101 -1.50 -9.00 12.56
N ILE A 102 -2.72 -8.47 12.59
CA ILE A 102 -3.83 -9.00 11.78
C ILE A 102 -3.52 -8.89 10.28
N CYS A 103 -2.96 -7.76 9.83
CA CYS A 103 -2.56 -7.58 8.44
C CYS A 103 -1.53 -8.63 8.00
N ARG A 104 -0.50 -8.87 8.82
CA ARG A 104 0.50 -9.92 8.53
C ARG A 104 -0.13 -11.30 8.42
N SER A 105 -0.99 -11.67 9.36
CA SER A 105 -1.70 -12.96 9.30
C SER A 105 -2.63 -13.08 8.09
N ALA A 106 -3.27 -11.98 7.67
CA ALA A 106 -4.10 -11.97 6.47
C ALA A 106 -3.27 -12.08 5.18
N GLU A 107 -2.10 -11.42 5.13
CA GLU A 107 -1.15 -11.51 4.01
C GLU A 107 -0.61 -12.93 3.80
N GLU A 108 -0.45 -13.73 4.87
CA GLU A 108 -0.08 -15.17 4.75
C GLU A 108 -1.13 -15.99 3.98
N CYS A 109 -2.40 -15.60 4.07
CA CYS A 109 -3.50 -16.23 3.34
C CYS A 109 -3.72 -15.61 1.95
N PHE A 110 -3.05 -14.49 1.64
CA PHE A 110 -3.23 -13.77 0.39
C PHE A 110 -2.46 -14.43 -0.76
N SER A 111 -3.19 -15.03 -1.70
CA SER A 111 -2.59 -15.60 -2.91
C SER A 111 -2.31 -14.52 -3.96
N ALA A 112 -1.09 -13.98 -3.96
CA ALA A 112 -0.64 -13.00 -4.95
C ALA A 112 -0.76 -13.52 -6.39
N SER A 113 -0.54 -14.82 -6.63
CA SER A 113 -0.66 -15.42 -7.96
C SER A 113 -2.11 -15.45 -8.46
N THR A 114 -3.06 -15.80 -7.58
CA THR A 114 -4.50 -15.76 -7.89
C THR A 114 -4.96 -14.33 -8.10
N PHE A 115 -4.53 -13.40 -7.24
CA PHE A 115 -4.87 -11.98 -7.38
C PHE A 115 -4.37 -11.42 -8.71
N TYR A 116 -3.11 -11.69 -9.06
CA TYR A 116 -2.52 -11.31 -10.35
C TYR A 116 -3.35 -11.82 -11.53
N GLN A 117 -3.72 -13.11 -11.52
CA GLN A 117 -4.51 -13.72 -12.60
C GLN A 117 -5.87 -13.06 -12.73
N MET A 118 -6.61 -12.91 -11.62
CA MET A 118 -7.91 -12.23 -11.61
C MET A 118 -7.82 -10.79 -12.13
N GLN A 119 -6.77 -10.07 -11.77
CA GLN A 119 -6.57 -8.69 -12.22
C GLN A 119 -6.30 -8.65 -13.74
N MET A 120 -5.49 -9.58 -14.26
CA MET A 120 -5.23 -9.70 -15.70
C MET A 120 -6.45 -10.11 -16.52
N GLU A 121 -7.27 -11.03 -16.01
CA GLU A 121 -8.54 -11.41 -16.62
C GLU A 121 -9.51 -10.23 -16.66
N THR A 122 -9.62 -9.50 -15.55
CA THR A 122 -10.53 -8.35 -15.45
C THR A 122 -10.13 -7.22 -16.40
N LEU A 123 -8.83 -7.01 -16.60
CA LEU A 123 -8.30 -6.07 -17.59
C LEU A 123 -8.38 -6.58 -19.03
N GLY A 124 -8.89 -7.80 -19.27
CA GLY A 124 -8.90 -8.39 -20.61
C GLY A 124 -7.51 -8.55 -21.23
N ALA A 125 -6.45 -8.56 -20.41
CA ALA A 125 -5.05 -8.47 -20.85
C ALA A 125 -4.52 -9.76 -21.52
N TYR A 126 -5.31 -10.84 -21.51
CA TYR A 126 -5.04 -12.04 -22.34
C TYR A 126 -5.44 -11.83 -23.81
N ALA A 127 -6.23 -10.80 -24.11
CA ALA A 127 -6.38 -10.23 -25.44
C ALA A 127 -5.51 -8.96 -25.56
N LEU A 128 -5.16 -8.54 -26.77
CA LEU A 128 -4.47 -7.27 -27.01
C LEU A 128 -5.35 -6.13 -26.47
N HIS A 129 -5.13 -5.70 -25.23
CA HIS A 129 -5.88 -4.61 -24.65
C HIS A 129 -5.43 -3.31 -25.33
N PRO A 130 -6.29 -2.62 -26.09
CA PRO A 130 -5.88 -1.45 -26.88
C PRO A 130 -5.34 -0.30 -26.01
N ASP A 131 -5.75 -0.26 -24.74
CA ASP A 131 -5.48 0.87 -23.84
C ASP A 131 -4.36 0.61 -22.81
N MET A 132 -3.70 -0.55 -22.82
CA MET A 132 -2.62 -0.80 -21.86
C MET A 132 -1.38 0.04 -22.21
N SER A 133 -0.96 0.91 -21.29
CA SER A 133 0.23 1.73 -21.50
C SER A 133 1.49 0.86 -21.54
N LYS A 134 2.54 1.31 -22.26
CA LYS A 134 3.84 0.63 -22.31
C LYS A 134 4.44 0.40 -20.91
N SER A 135 4.25 1.36 -20.01
CA SER A 135 4.75 1.27 -18.62
C SER A 135 4.01 0.21 -17.83
N GLU A 136 2.70 0.08 -18.03
CA GLU A 136 1.88 -0.95 -17.40
C GLU A 136 2.20 -2.36 -17.93
N ALA A 137 2.42 -2.49 -19.24
CA ALA A 137 2.85 -3.75 -19.85
C ALA A 137 4.21 -4.24 -19.32
N LEU A 138 5.14 -3.31 -19.08
CA LEU A 138 6.42 -3.63 -18.43
C LEU A 138 6.23 -4.02 -16.96
N ALA A 139 5.40 -3.30 -16.22
CA ALA A 139 5.13 -3.59 -14.81
C ALA A 139 4.49 -4.97 -14.61
N SER A 140 3.47 -5.32 -15.40
CA SER A 140 2.83 -6.65 -15.33
C SER A 140 3.80 -7.77 -15.68
N SER A 141 4.60 -7.57 -16.73
CA SER A 141 5.64 -8.52 -17.15
C SER A 141 6.71 -8.72 -16.08
N ALA A 142 7.14 -7.64 -15.40
CA ALA A 142 8.11 -7.71 -14.32
C ALA A 142 7.58 -8.52 -13.13
N VAL A 143 6.33 -8.31 -12.72
CA VAL A 143 5.69 -9.08 -11.64
C VAL A 143 5.57 -10.56 -12.00
N ARG A 144 5.14 -10.86 -13.24
CA ARG A 144 5.08 -12.24 -13.74
C ARG A 144 6.45 -12.91 -13.78
N ALA A 145 7.48 -12.19 -14.22
CA ALA A 145 8.85 -12.71 -14.27
C ALA A 145 9.37 -12.99 -12.85
N ALA A 146 9.20 -12.04 -11.92
CA ALA A 146 9.61 -12.16 -10.53
C ALA A 146 8.96 -13.38 -9.84
N GLY A 147 7.66 -13.59 -10.05
CA GLY A 147 6.95 -14.76 -9.53
C GLY A 147 7.45 -16.09 -10.12
N LYS A 148 7.77 -16.12 -11.42
CA LYS A 148 8.28 -17.34 -12.09
C LYS A 148 9.69 -17.72 -11.66
N MET A 149 10.53 -16.74 -11.36
CA MET A 149 11.93 -16.97 -10.96
C MET A 149 12.12 -17.07 -9.45
N ASP A 150 11.04 -17.00 -8.66
CA ASP A 150 11.08 -16.87 -7.19
C ASP A 150 12.05 -15.78 -6.72
N ALA A 151 11.97 -14.60 -7.35
CA ALA A 151 12.79 -13.45 -6.96
C ALA A 151 12.51 -13.10 -5.49
N LYS A 152 13.53 -12.63 -4.77
CA LYS A 152 13.37 -12.16 -3.37
C LYS A 152 13.02 -10.69 -3.25
N LEU A 153 13.24 -9.91 -4.31
CA LEU A 153 13.04 -8.46 -4.31
C LEU A 153 12.81 -7.96 -5.75
N ILE A 154 11.92 -6.98 -5.89
CA ILE A 154 11.77 -6.21 -7.14
C ILE A 154 12.30 -4.80 -6.89
N ILE A 155 13.28 -4.36 -7.68
CA ILE A 155 13.85 -3.01 -7.56
C ILE A 155 13.33 -2.16 -8.72
N VAL A 156 12.74 -1.00 -8.41
CA VAL A 156 12.16 -0.08 -9.38
C VAL A 156 12.85 1.27 -9.27
N PHE A 157 13.49 1.71 -10.35
CA PHE A 157 14.00 3.07 -10.48
C PHE A 157 12.92 3.96 -11.08
N THR A 158 12.65 5.10 -10.45
CA THR A 158 11.59 6.01 -10.91
C THR A 158 11.91 7.47 -10.56
N VAL A 159 11.40 8.40 -11.37
CA VAL A 159 11.51 9.84 -11.09
C VAL A 159 10.26 10.34 -10.34
N THR A 160 9.08 9.87 -10.76
CA THR A 160 7.78 10.35 -10.24
C THR A 160 7.05 9.35 -9.35
N GLY A 161 7.52 8.09 -9.25
CA GLY A 161 6.83 7.03 -8.53
C GLY A 161 5.82 6.24 -9.38
N ASN A 162 5.51 6.68 -10.60
CA ASN A 162 4.45 6.06 -11.41
C ASN A 162 4.74 4.58 -11.74
N THR A 163 6.00 4.24 -12.04
CA THR A 163 6.40 2.85 -12.32
C THR A 163 6.18 1.94 -11.11
N ALA A 164 6.52 2.43 -9.91
CA ALA A 164 6.29 1.68 -8.67
C ALA A 164 4.80 1.48 -8.42
N ARG A 165 3.97 2.52 -8.65
CA ARG A 165 2.50 2.43 -8.54
C ARG A 165 1.90 1.40 -9.50
N MET A 166 2.33 1.42 -10.77
CA MET A 166 1.88 0.43 -11.77
C MET A 166 2.29 -0.99 -11.42
N LEU A 167 3.42 -1.15 -10.74
CA LEU A 167 3.87 -2.46 -10.26
C LEU A 167 3.04 -2.93 -9.05
N SER A 168 2.80 -2.05 -8.09
CA SER A 168 1.95 -2.32 -6.91
C SER A 168 0.50 -2.68 -7.28
N LYS A 169 -0.01 -2.17 -8.41
CA LYS A 169 -1.33 -2.55 -8.96
C LYS A 169 -1.52 -4.06 -9.10
N TYR A 170 -0.45 -4.79 -9.37
CA TYR A 170 -0.47 -6.23 -9.57
C TYR A 170 -0.17 -7.05 -8.30
N LYS A 171 0.03 -6.38 -7.15
CA LYS A 171 0.27 -6.96 -5.82
C LYS A 171 1.27 -8.14 -5.88
N PRO A 172 2.53 -7.92 -6.28
CA PRO A 172 3.54 -8.98 -6.24
C PRO A 172 3.69 -9.54 -4.82
N SER A 173 4.02 -10.82 -4.70
CA SER A 173 4.38 -11.42 -3.41
C SER A 173 5.74 -10.94 -2.91
N GLN A 174 6.60 -10.50 -3.83
CA GLN A 174 7.91 -9.95 -3.50
C GLN A 174 7.79 -8.51 -2.98
N PRO A 175 8.61 -8.14 -1.98
CA PRO A 175 8.79 -6.75 -1.62
C PRO A 175 9.26 -5.91 -2.82
N VAL A 176 8.77 -4.68 -2.90
CA VAL A 176 9.12 -3.72 -3.96
C VAL A 176 9.96 -2.60 -3.37
N LEU A 177 11.23 -2.53 -3.75
CA LEU A 177 12.13 -1.43 -3.40
C LEU A 177 12.05 -0.34 -4.47
N CYS A 178 11.43 0.78 -4.13
CA CYS A 178 11.36 1.95 -5.00
C CYS A 178 12.57 2.87 -4.75
N VAL A 179 13.41 3.05 -5.77
CA VAL A 179 14.52 4.01 -5.76
C VAL A 179 14.10 5.24 -6.56
N VAL A 180 13.91 6.35 -5.85
CA VAL A 180 13.56 7.62 -6.47
C VAL A 180 14.84 8.35 -6.90
N CYS A 181 15.00 8.55 -8.20
CA CYS A 181 16.12 9.29 -8.78
C CYS A 181 15.63 10.67 -9.22
N PRO A 182 15.72 11.71 -8.36
CA PRO A 182 15.29 13.05 -8.74
C PRO A 182 16.16 13.57 -9.89
N THR A 183 15.52 14.10 -10.93
CA THR A 183 16.24 14.84 -11.97
C THR A 183 16.73 16.17 -11.40
N SER A 184 17.91 16.62 -11.83
CA SER A 184 18.64 17.76 -11.28
C SER A 184 17.87 19.10 -11.31
N SER A 185 16.81 19.22 -12.12
CA SER A 185 15.91 20.39 -12.09
C SER A 185 15.02 20.47 -10.85
N ALA A 186 14.77 19.35 -10.15
CA ALA A 186 14.07 19.35 -8.86
C ALA A 186 15.03 19.63 -7.68
N ALA A 187 16.32 19.31 -7.84
CA ALA A 187 17.36 19.54 -6.84
C ALA A 187 17.80 21.02 -6.73
N GLN A 188 17.53 21.85 -7.75
CA GLN A 188 17.87 23.28 -7.70
C GLN A 188 17.00 24.08 -6.73
N TYR A 189 15.78 23.63 -6.42
CA TYR A 189 14.86 24.34 -5.51
C TYR A 189 15.08 24.09 -4.01
N SER A 190 15.96 23.16 -3.62
CA SER A 190 16.29 22.92 -2.20
C SER A 190 17.61 23.55 -1.74
N SER A 191 18.37 24.17 -2.66
CA SER A 191 19.71 24.69 -2.37
C SER A 191 19.74 26.04 -1.60
N SER A 192 18.60 26.67 -1.32
CA SER A 192 18.53 27.96 -0.61
C SER A 192 18.02 27.88 0.84
N ARG A 193 17.74 26.70 1.42
CA ARG A 193 17.51 26.58 2.87
C ARG A 193 18.22 25.38 3.51
N ARG A 194 19.37 25.70 4.10
CA ARG A 194 20.07 25.04 5.22
C ARG A 194 20.72 23.66 4.96
N ARG A 195 22.03 23.74 4.67
CA ARG A 195 23.14 22.94 5.23
C ARG A 195 22.77 21.65 5.97
N ALA A 196 23.15 20.53 5.36
CA ALA A 196 24.04 19.53 5.96
C ALA A 196 24.56 18.60 4.85
N SER A 197 25.51 19.08 4.05
CA SER A 197 26.29 18.25 3.13
C SER A 197 27.45 17.62 3.92
N ILE A 198 27.46 16.29 4.05
CA ILE A 198 28.65 15.56 4.48
C ILE A 198 29.64 15.57 3.31
N GLY A 199 30.64 16.44 3.42
CA GLY A 199 31.83 16.43 2.57
C GLY A 199 32.87 15.48 3.14
N SER A 200 33.51 14.72 2.26
CA SER A 200 34.72 13.94 2.54
C SER A 200 35.87 14.88 2.89
N ALA A 201 36.44 14.74 4.09
CA ALA A 201 37.76 15.26 4.44
C ALA A 201 38.37 14.45 5.59
N ASN A 202 39.68 14.29 5.53
CA ASN A 202 40.53 13.40 6.30
C ASN A 202 40.46 13.54 7.83
N GLY A 203 40.61 12.41 8.52
CA GLY A 203 41.34 12.24 9.79
C GLY A 203 41.08 13.23 10.94
N ALA A 204 40.07 12.95 11.76
CA ALA A 204 40.11 13.24 13.20
C ALA A 204 39.07 12.37 13.93
N SER A 205 39.52 11.73 15.01
CA SER A 205 38.73 10.86 15.88
C SER A 205 37.50 11.59 16.46
N MET A 206 36.28 11.14 16.12
CA MET A 206 35.07 11.51 16.86
C MET A 206 33.98 10.43 16.72
N LYS A 207 33.37 10.09 17.87
CA LYS A 207 32.50 8.94 18.12
C LYS A 207 31.39 8.76 17.08
N ARG A 208 31.28 7.54 16.52
CA ARG A 208 30.22 7.13 15.58
C ARG A 208 28.88 7.00 16.32
N SER A 209 27.97 7.93 16.09
CA SER A 209 26.53 7.72 16.26
C SER A 209 25.99 7.06 14.98
N SER A 210 25.53 5.83 15.10
CA SER A 210 24.94 5.02 14.05
C SER A 210 23.52 5.49 13.71
N SER A 211 23.31 6.01 12.51
CA SER A 211 22.00 6.08 11.83
C SER A 211 22.05 5.28 10.53
N VAL A 212 22.28 3.98 10.68
CA VAL A 212 21.95 2.96 9.69
C VAL A 212 20.56 2.47 10.08
N ALA A 213 19.56 2.71 9.23
CA ALA A 213 18.25 2.08 9.40
C ALA A 213 18.45 0.56 9.29
N ALA A 214 18.41 -0.08 10.46
CA ALA A 214 18.82 -1.44 10.68
C ALA A 214 17.91 -2.43 9.94
N PHE A 215 18.50 -3.16 8.99
CA PHE A 215 18.08 -4.53 8.70
C PHE A 215 18.64 -5.39 9.85
N LYS A 216 17.77 -5.84 10.75
CA LYS A 216 18.15 -6.77 11.81
C LYS A 216 17.77 -8.17 11.34
N GLU A 217 18.78 -8.94 10.94
CA GLU A 217 18.66 -10.38 10.71
C GLU A 217 18.29 -11.11 12.00
N GLY A 218 17.48 -12.16 11.84
CA GLY A 218 17.08 -13.13 12.86
C GLY A 218 15.65 -13.59 12.56
N THR A 219 15.33 -14.86 12.29
CA THR A 219 16.07 -16.12 12.42
C THR A 219 15.31 -17.13 11.55
N LEU A 220 16.05 -17.98 10.82
CA LEU A 220 15.72 -19.27 10.18
C LEU A 220 14.32 -19.47 9.57
#